data_AF-A0A661RFG2-F1
#
_entry.id   AF-A0A661RFG2-F1
#
_cell.length_a   1.000
_cell.length_b   1.000
_cell.length_c   1.000
_cell.angle_alpha   90.00
_cell.angle_beta   90.00
_cell.angle_gamma   90.00
#
_symmetry.space_group_name_H-M   'P 1'
#
loop_
_entity.id
_entity.type
_entity.pdbx_description
1 polymer ?
#
loop_
_entity_poly.entity_id
_entity_poly.type
_entity_poly.pdbx_seq_one_letter_code
_entity_poly.pdbx_strand_id
1 'polypeptide(L)'
;MSIPTPEDLKKNIIKALRIQGYSIKRGVIQMPENATKEDYRRMNQLAVQKKLEVSGPGIQRHEDRLINYIANGSEVVPENISPKIVLVQPGTDHELLFRYASLHWSIPVSSGYGRRLRFLVFDQHNKKLIGLFGLGDPVFALSARDNWIGWDMEAKKRNLYHVMDAYVLGAVPPYSSLLCGKLIAMLACSNEVRSAFRKKYAGSKSFIRQESRKPYLALLTTTSALGRSSIYNRIRVNGYSYWTSVGFTQGSGEFHFSNGVYEQIRAYVEEYCKPSAKNAAWGNGFRNKREVIRKCLASVGLSADLIYHGIRREIFIAPLGKDALRFLRGEVSRPCFFDWSVADLSRRFLERWLLSRAQRFPQYKDYSRKEYRLWPRKQGINKPKGRNT
;
A
#
# COMPACT_ATOMS: atom_id res chain seq x y z
N MET A 1 -26.92 -5.19 17.18
CA MET A 1 -27.08 -3.87 16.52
C MET A 1 -28.48 -3.84 15.93
N SER A 2 -29.25 -2.78 16.14
CA SER A 2 -30.53 -2.61 15.45
C SER A 2 -30.29 -2.40 13.96
N ILE A 3 -31.01 -3.13 13.11
CA ILE A 3 -30.91 -2.98 11.65
C ILE A 3 -31.54 -1.62 11.28
N PRO A 4 -30.84 -0.73 10.56
CA PRO A 4 -31.37 0.59 10.22
C PRO A 4 -32.49 0.48 9.19
N THR A 5 -33.44 1.43 9.23
CA THR A 5 -34.45 1.54 8.17
C THR A 5 -33.79 1.95 6.84
N PRO A 6 -34.41 1.67 5.67
CA PRO A 6 -33.87 2.10 4.37
C PRO A 6 -33.63 3.62 4.29
N GLU A 7 -34.51 4.42 4.88
CA GLU A 7 -34.42 5.89 4.89
C GLU A 7 -33.25 6.37 5.78
N ASP A 8 -33.13 5.83 6.99
CA ASP A 8 -32.01 6.15 7.89
C ASP A 8 -30.67 5.75 7.27
N LEU A 9 -30.60 4.57 6.66
CA LEU A 9 -29.38 4.09 6.02
C LEU A 9 -28.99 4.99 4.84
N LYS A 10 -29.95 5.39 4.00
CA LYS A 10 -29.73 6.35 2.92
C LYS A 10 -29.19 7.67 3.46
N LYS A 11 -29.81 8.23 4.51
CA LYS A 11 -29.37 9.47 5.17
C LYS A 11 -27.95 9.34 5.72
N ASN A 12 -27.65 8.22 6.37
CA ASN A 12 -26.34 7.94 6.97
C ASN A 12 -25.24 7.81 5.91
N ILE A 13 -25.51 7.12 4.78
CA ILE A 13 -24.58 7.03 3.65
C ILE A 13 -24.26 8.42 3.10
N ILE A 14 -25.27 9.22 2.78
CA ILE A 14 -25.06 10.56 2.20
C ILE A 14 -24.32 11.48 3.18
N LYS A 15 -24.68 11.43 4.48
CA LYS A 15 -23.99 12.18 5.54
C LYS A 15 -22.51 11.77 5.65
N ALA A 16 -22.23 10.47 5.65
CA ALA A 16 -20.88 9.92 5.71
C ALA A 16 -20.01 10.39 4.53
N LEU A 17 -20.57 10.44 3.32
CA LEU A 17 -19.87 10.94 2.13
C LEU A 17 -19.57 12.44 2.21
N ARG A 18 -20.54 13.25 2.62
CA ARG A 18 -20.39 14.71 2.76
C ARG A 18 -19.33 15.09 3.81
N ILE A 19 -19.30 14.41 4.96
CA ILE A 19 -18.30 14.65 6.01
C ILE A 19 -16.87 14.42 5.50
N GLN A 20 -16.66 13.50 4.57
CA GLN A 20 -15.36 13.23 3.95
C GLN A 20 -14.98 14.26 2.87
N GLY A 21 -15.85 15.21 2.55
CA GLY A 21 -15.62 16.23 1.52
C GLY A 21 -16.10 15.83 0.12
N TYR A 22 -16.89 14.78 -0.03
CA TYR A 22 -17.50 14.43 -1.32
C TYR A 22 -18.75 15.25 -1.59
N SER A 23 -18.85 15.77 -2.82
CA SER A 23 -20.09 16.31 -3.38
C SER A 23 -20.84 15.21 -4.12
N ILE A 24 -22.18 15.20 -4.02
CA ILE A 24 -23.02 14.23 -4.72
C ILE A 24 -24.01 15.01 -5.59
N LYS A 25 -23.92 14.83 -6.91
CA LYS A 25 -24.88 15.40 -7.87
C LYS A 25 -25.39 14.29 -8.78
N ARG A 26 -26.69 14.25 -9.03
CA ARG A 26 -27.35 13.25 -9.90
C ARG A 26 -26.93 11.80 -9.58
N GLY A 27 -26.76 11.48 -8.30
CA GLY A 27 -26.40 10.12 -7.84
C GLY A 27 -24.93 9.72 -8.01
N VAL A 28 -24.05 10.62 -8.45
CA VAL A 28 -22.60 10.34 -8.59
C VAL A 28 -21.77 11.23 -7.69
N ILE A 29 -20.62 10.71 -7.24
CA ILE A 29 -19.62 11.50 -6.51
C ILE A 29 -18.93 12.42 -7.52
N GLN A 30 -18.89 13.72 -7.20
CA GLN A 30 -18.10 14.70 -7.92
C GLN A 30 -16.86 15.07 -7.11
N MET A 31 -15.71 14.97 -7.77
CA MET A 31 -14.46 15.48 -7.22
C MET A 31 -14.41 17.00 -7.33
N PRO A 32 -13.76 17.70 -6.38
CA PRO A 32 -13.45 19.11 -6.54
C PRO A 32 -12.70 19.37 -7.84
N GLU A 33 -13.05 20.45 -8.54
CA GLU A 33 -12.24 20.95 -9.65
C GLU A 33 -10.83 21.24 -9.14
N ASN A 34 -9.81 20.73 -9.85
CA ASN A 34 -8.39 20.90 -9.48
C ASN A 34 -8.01 20.38 -8.07
N ALA A 35 -8.60 19.26 -7.63
CA ALA A 35 -8.29 18.63 -6.35
C ALA A 35 -6.78 18.51 -6.07
N THR A 36 -6.36 19.00 -4.90
CA THR A 36 -4.97 19.00 -4.44
C THR A 36 -4.61 17.71 -3.69
N LYS A 37 -3.32 17.51 -3.39
CA LYS A 37 -2.89 16.41 -2.53
C LYS A 37 -3.44 16.54 -1.10
N GLU A 38 -3.67 17.74 -0.60
CA GLU A 38 -4.29 17.94 0.71
C GLU A 38 -5.75 17.53 0.72
N ASP A 39 -6.49 17.77 -0.37
CA ASP A 39 -7.87 17.31 -0.48
C ASP A 39 -7.95 15.78 -0.43
N TYR A 40 -7.05 15.09 -1.14
CA TYR A 40 -6.97 13.63 -1.06
C TYR A 40 -6.60 13.13 0.33
N ARG A 41 -5.69 13.82 1.06
CA ARG A 41 -5.38 13.46 2.45
C ARG A 41 -6.62 13.63 3.34
N ARG A 42 -7.32 14.76 3.23
CA ARG A 42 -8.56 15.04 3.97
C ARG A 42 -9.61 13.95 3.74
N MET A 43 -9.85 13.57 2.48
CA MET A 43 -10.78 12.49 2.13
C MET A 43 -10.40 11.13 2.73
N ASN A 44 -9.12 10.89 3.06
CA ASN A 44 -8.65 9.66 3.69
C ASN A 44 -8.54 9.74 5.21
N GLN A 45 -8.73 10.92 5.84
CA GLN A 45 -8.51 11.11 7.28
C GLN A 45 -9.34 10.15 8.14
N LEU A 46 -10.64 9.99 7.85
CA LEU A 46 -11.49 9.07 8.61
C LEU A 46 -11.03 7.61 8.48
N ALA A 47 -10.58 7.19 7.30
CA ALA A 47 -10.09 5.84 7.08
C ALA A 47 -8.74 5.61 7.81
N VAL A 48 -7.88 6.63 7.85
CA VAL A 48 -6.61 6.61 8.62
C VAL A 48 -6.90 6.54 10.11
N GLN A 49 -7.80 7.37 10.64
CA GLN A 49 -8.19 7.34 12.04
C GLN A 49 -8.76 5.98 12.43
N LYS A 50 -9.68 5.43 11.63
CA LYS A 50 -10.24 4.09 11.89
C LYS A 50 -9.16 3.01 11.90
N LYS A 51 -8.17 3.12 11.00
CA LYS A 51 -7.05 2.18 10.95
C LYS A 51 -6.18 2.27 12.20
N LEU A 52 -5.92 3.47 12.71
CA LEU A 52 -5.22 3.72 13.97
C LEU A 52 -5.98 3.14 15.17
N GLU A 53 -7.28 3.39 15.27
CA GLU A 53 -8.14 2.85 16.34
C GLU A 53 -8.12 1.31 16.37
N VAL A 54 -8.29 0.66 15.21
CA VAL A 54 -8.30 -0.81 15.11
C VAL A 54 -6.92 -1.41 15.37
N SER A 55 -5.85 -0.74 14.95
CA SER A 55 -4.48 -1.27 15.08
C SER A 55 -3.83 -0.93 16.42
N GLY A 56 -4.30 0.14 17.07
CA GLY A 56 -3.72 0.74 18.26
C GLY A 56 -3.54 -0.24 19.43
N PRO A 57 -4.59 -0.96 19.88
CA PRO A 57 -4.48 -1.88 21.01
C PRO A 57 -3.33 -2.91 20.87
N GLY A 58 -3.05 -3.36 19.64
CA GLY A 58 -2.00 -4.34 19.35
C GLY A 58 -0.61 -3.75 19.09
N ILE A 59 -0.46 -2.44 18.90
CA ILE A 59 0.80 -1.79 18.50
C ILE A 59 1.28 -0.75 19.52
N GLN A 60 0.37 0.01 20.14
CA GLN A 60 0.68 1.14 21.01
C GLN A 60 1.60 0.75 22.17
N ARG A 61 1.36 -0.40 22.80
CA ARG A 61 2.20 -0.94 23.89
C ARG A 61 3.66 -1.22 23.50
N HIS A 62 3.96 -1.29 22.21
CA HIS A 62 5.29 -1.54 21.67
C HIS A 62 5.98 -0.27 21.15
N GLU A 63 5.29 0.89 21.11
CA GLU A 63 5.79 2.10 20.45
C GLU A 63 7.14 2.57 21.00
N ASP A 64 7.31 2.58 22.33
CA ASP A 64 8.58 2.99 22.97
C ASP A 64 9.79 2.18 22.49
N ARG A 65 9.58 0.92 22.16
CA ARG A 65 10.62 0.05 21.60
C ARG A 65 10.74 0.26 20.09
N LEU A 66 9.62 0.29 19.36
CA LEU A 66 9.60 0.36 17.90
C LEU A 66 10.16 1.67 17.35
N ILE A 67 9.96 2.78 18.05
CA ILE A 67 10.49 4.08 17.65
C ILE A 67 12.03 4.12 17.65
N ASN A 68 12.70 3.22 18.36
CA ASN A 68 14.17 3.16 18.36
C ASN A 68 14.75 2.67 17.03
N TYR A 69 13.93 2.08 16.17
CA TYR A 69 14.31 1.78 14.79
C TYR A 69 14.28 3.02 13.90
N ILE A 70 13.67 4.13 14.31
CA ILE A 70 13.66 5.39 13.57
C ILE A 70 14.92 6.18 13.94
N ALA A 71 15.63 6.66 12.93
CA ALA A 71 16.84 7.47 13.15
C ALA A 71 16.45 8.86 13.66
N ASN A 72 17.27 9.42 14.54
CA ASN A 72 17.42 10.87 14.58
C ASN A 72 18.22 11.29 13.35
N GLY A 73 18.02 12.53 12.91
CA GLY A 73 18.75 13.10 11.79
C GLY A 73 20.28 13.04 11.96
N SER A 74 20.76 13.28 13.18
CA SER A 74 22.18 13.25 13.53
C SER A 74 22.84 11.86 13.42
N GLU A 75 22.06 10.77 13.41
CA GLU A 75 22.59 9.40 13.26
C GLU A 75 22.80 9.02 11.78
N VAL A 76 22.37 9.87 10.84
CA VAL A 76 22.46 9.62 9.40
C VAL A 76 23.75 10.22 8.86
N VAL A 77 24.65 9.35 8.40
CA VAL A 77 25.88 9.72 7.69
C VAL A 77 25.69 9.32 6.22
N PRO A 78 25.30 10.25 5.32
CA PRO A 78 24.93 9.96 3.94
C PRO A 78 25.94 9.10 3.17
N GLU A 79 27.22 9.34 3.38
CA GLU A 79 28.34 8.68 2.73
C GLU A 79 28.48 7.21 3.14
N ASN A 80 27.99 6.86 4.33
CA ASN A 80 28.10 5.52 4.91
C ASN A 80 26.79 4.72 4.82
N ILE A 81 25.72 5.29 4.26
CA ILE A 81 24.43 4.60 4.17
C ILE A 81 24.61 3.29 3.39
N SER A 82 24.25 2.17 4.04
CA SER A 82 24.40 0.84 3.48
C SER A 82 23.09 0.08 3.60
N PRO A 83 22.20 0.15 2.58
CA PRO A 83 20.87 -0.44 2.66
C PRO A 83 20.89 -1.97 2.63
N LYS A 84 20.12 -2.59 3.54
CA LYS A 84 19.87 -4.04 3.60
C LYS A 84 18.39 -4.34 3.61
N ILE A 85 17.95 -5.21 2.71
CA ILE A 85 16.57 -5.71 2.67
C ILE A 85 16.41 -6.86 3.67
N VAL A 86 15.36 -6.79 4.48
CA VAL A 86 14.97 -7.83 5.43
C VAL A 86 13.54 -8.27 5.14
N LEU A 87 13.37 -9.56 4.82
CA LEU A 87 12.04 -10.17 4.67
C LEU A 87 11.38 -10.30 6.04
N VAL A 88 10.20 -9.70 6.19
CA VAL A 88 9.41 -9.72 7.42
C VAL A 88 8.75 -11.09 7.61
N GLN A 89 9.01 -11.70 8.76
CA GLN A 89 8.40 -12.96 9.17
C GLN A 89 7.23 -12.75 10.14
N PRO A 90 6.20 -13.60 10.11
CA PRO A 90 5.10 -13.54 11.09
C PRO A 90 5.59 -13.71 12.53
N GLY A 91 4.95 -13.03 13.48
CA GLY A 91 5.25 -13.13 14.91
C GLY A 91 6.55 -12.44 15.35
N THR A 92 7.23 -11.71 14.46
CA THR A 92 8.51 -11.06 14.77
C THR A 92 8.35 -9.57 15.09
N ASP A 93 9.36 -9.00 15.73
CA ASP A 93 9.47 -7.54 15.92
C ASP A 93 9.47 -6.77 14.60
N HIS A 94 10.00 -7.36 13.52
CA HIS A 94 9.94 -6.77 12.18
C HIS A 94 8.50 -6.69 11.65
N GLU A 95 7.62 -7.62 12.00
CA GLU A 95 6.20 -7.52 11.66
C GLU A 95 5.53 -6.36 12.41
N LEU A 96 5.82 -6.22 13.71
CA LEU A 96 5.32 -5.09 14.50
C LEU A 96 5.83 -3.76 13.95
N LEU A 97 7.12 -3.68 13.59
CA LEU A 97 7.72 -2.48 12.99
C LEU A 97 7.11 -2.14 11.63
N PHE A 98 6.91 -3.13 10.75
CA PHE A 98 6.26 -2.90 9.45
C PHE A 98 4.86 -2.34 9.63
N ARG A 99 4.09 -2.90 10.57
CA ARG A 99 2.74 -2.42 10.90
C ARG A 99 2.77 -1.00 11.47
N TYR A 100 3.61 -0.75 12.46
CA TYR A 100 3.76 0.55 13.11
C TYR A 100 4.15 1.63 12.11
N ALA A 101 5.22 1.42 11.33
CA ALA A 101 5.63 2.37 10.32
C ALA A 101 4.49 2.64 9.33
N SER A 102 3.84 1.60 8.79
CA SER A 102 2.71 1.76 7.84
C SER A 102 1.53 2.60 8.36
N LEU A 103 1.39 2.79 9.69
CA LEU A 103 0.32 3.63 10.26
C LEU A 103 0.56 5.13 10.05
N HIS A 104 1.77 5.56 9.70
CA HIS A 104 2.08 6.96 9.39
C HIS A 104 1.67 7.40 7.97
N TRP A 105 1.22 6.47 7.13
CA TRP A 105 0.94 6.76 5.73
C TRP A 105 -0.43 7.43 5.62
N SER A 106 -0.55 8.44 4.76
CA SER A 106 -1.81 9.17 4.55
C SER A 106 -2.90 8.35 3.87
N ILE A 107 -2.59 7.11 3.45
CA ILE A 107 -3.54 6.16 2.89
C ILE A 107 -3.40 4.85 3.65
N PRO A 108 -4.47 4.33 4.25
CA PRO A 108 -4.41 3.13 5.06
C PRO A 108 -3.92 1.92 4.27
N VAL A 109 -2.95 1.21 4.84
CA VAL A 109 -2.45 -0.04 4.27
C VAL A 109 -3.42 -1.18 4.62
N SER A 110 -3.98 -1.80 3.59
CA SER A 110 -4.85 -2.98 3.73
C SER A 110 -4.03 -4.20 4.14
N SER A 111 -4.61 -5.03 5.03
CA SER A 111 -4.07 -6.35 5.36
C SER A 111 -4.11 -7.29 4.15
N GLY A 112 -5.08 -7.11 3.26
CA GLY A 112 -5.30 -7.88 2.02
C GLY A 112 -5.37 -9.40 2.23
N TYR A 113 -5.55 -10.12 1.12
CA TYR A 113 -5.56 -11.59 1.09
C TYR A 113 -4.68 -12.08 -0.06
N GLY A 114 -4.35 -13.37 -0.05
CA GLY A 114 -3.51 -13.99 -1.08
C GLY A 114 -2.01 -13.87 -0.83
N ARG A 115 -1.22 -13.87 -1.91
CA ARG A 115 0.24 -13.79 -1.86
C ARG A 115 0.68 -12.46 -1.28
N ARG A 116 1.48 -12.51 -0.21
CA ARG A 116 2.08 -11.32 0.40
C ARG A 116 3.54 -11.54 0.78
N LEU A 117 4.37 -10.56 0.45
CA LEU A 117 5.71 -10.39 0.97
C LEU A 117 5.80 -8.99 1.58
N ARG A 118 6.55 -8.87 2.68
CA ARG A 118 6.75 -7.62 3.39
C ARG A 118 8.24 -7.47 3.62
N PHE A 119 8.78 -6.30 3.35
CA PHE A 119 10.20 -6.04 3.44
C PHE A 119 10.42 -4.75 4.24
N LEU A 120 11.42 -4.80 5.12
CA LEU A 120 12.01 -3.62 5.74
C LEU A 120 13.36 -3.38 5.09
N VAL A 121 13.75 -2.12 4.97
CA VAL A 121 15.08 -1.73 4.50
C VAL A 121 15.77 -0.98 5.62
N PHE A 122 16.86 -1.54 6.13
CA PHE A 122 17.67 -0.94 7.19
C PHE A 122 18.94 -0.35 6.62
N ASP A 123 19.42 0.74 7.20
CA ASP A 123 20.80 1.18 7.05
C ASP A 123 21.66 0.33 7.99
N GLN A 124 22.61 -0.42 7.44
CA GLN A 124 23.52 -1.26 8.23
C GLN A 124 24.47 -0.43 9.09
N HIS A 125 24.76 0.82 8.70
CA HIS A 125 25.70 1.68 9.42
C HIS A 125 25.15 2.07 10.79
N ASN A 126 23.93 2.61 10.85
CA ASN A 126 23.31 3.03 12.12
C ASN A 126 22.21 2.08 12.64
N LYS A 127 21.93 0.99 11.91
CA LYS A 127 20.91 -0.02 12.23
C LYS A 127 19.48 0.54 12.28
N LYS A 128 19.21 1.66 11.59
CA LYS A 128 17.90 2.33 11.55
C LYS A 128 17.13 2.00 10.28
N LEU A 129 15.82 2.09 10.37
CA LEU A 129 14.90 1.85 9.27
C LEU A 129 15.01 2.98 8.25
N ILE A 130 15.37 2.64 7.01
CA ILE A 130 15.31 3.56 5.85
C ILE A 130 13.88 3.63 5.34
N GLY A 131 13.21 2.48 5.25
CA GLY A 131 11.88 2.40 4.66
C GLY A 131 11.35 0.98 4.60
N LEU A 132 10.22 0.82 3.93
CA LEU A 132 9.55 -0.46 3.78
C LEU A 132 8.81 -0.55 2.46
N PHE A 133 8.59 -1.79 2.03
CA PHE A 133 7.68 -2.06 0.93
C PHE A 133 7.00 -3.42 1.12
N GLY A 134 5.78 -3.53 0.62
CA GLY A 134 5.00 -4.75 0.64
C GLY A 134 4.54 -5.10 -0.75
N LEU A 135 4.71 -6.36 -1.13
CA LEU A 135 4.24 -6.91 -2.40
C LEU A 135 3.03 -7.81 -2.14
N GLY A 136 1.97 -7.63 -2.92
CA GLY A 136 0.71 -8.37 -2.81
C GLY A 136 0.22 -8.89 -4.15
N ASP A 137 -0.79 -9.76 -4.11
CA ASP A 137 -1.50 -10.14 -5.34
C ASP A 137 -2.02 -8.89 -6.07
N PRO A 138 -1.85 -8.85 -7.40
CA PRO A 138 -2.15 -7.66 -8.17
C PRO A 138 -3.66 -7.46 -8.35
N VAL A 139 -4.08 -6.19 -8.50
CA VAL A 139 -5.47 -5.86 -8.83
C VAL A 139 -5.86 -6.51 -10.15
N PHE A 140 -6.87 -7.40 -10.12
CA PHE A 140 -7.28 -8.14 -11.31
C PHE A 140 -7.80 -7.24 -12.44
N ALA A 141 -8.57 -6.20 -12.10
CA ALA A 141 -9.15 -5.28 -13.07
C ALA A 141 -8.34 -3.96 -13.12
N LEU A 142 -7.21 -3.98 -13.83
CA LEU A 142 -6.35 -2.80 -14.02
C LEU A 142 -6.06 -2.60 -15.52
N SER A 143 -7.01 -1.98 -16.22
CA SER A 143 -7.01 -1.89 -17.69
C SER A 143 -5.75 -1.26 -18.27
N ALA A 144 -5.21 -0.20 -17.66
CA ALA A 144 -4.00 0.45 -18.16
C ALA A 144 -2.78 -0.50 -18.20
N ARG A 145 -2.64 -1.36 -17.19
CA ARG A 145 -1.61 -2.43 -17.19
C ARG A 145 -1.93 -3.44 -18.28
N ASP A 146 -3.16 -3.94 -18.32
CA ASP A 146 -3.54 -5.00 -19.24
C ASP A 146 -3.32 -4.55 -20.70
N ASN A 147 -3.71 -3.32 -21.05
CA ASN A 147 -3.49 -2.71 -22.35
C ASN A 147 -2.00 -2.51 -22.66
N TRP A 148 -1.21 -2.04 -21.70
CA TRP A 148 0.23 -1.87 -21.88
C TRP A 148 0.95 -3.21 -22.13
N ILE A 149 0.52 -4.27 -21.43
CA ILE A 149 1.04 -5.62 -21.67
C ILE A 149 0.53 -6.18 -23.00
N GLY A 150 -0.70 -5.84 -23.42
CA GLY A 150 -1.38 -6.46 -24.56
C GLY A 150 -2.13 -7.73 -24.16
N TRP A 151 -2.69 -7.77 -22.96
CA TRP A 151 -3.45 -8.91 -22.46
C TRP A 151 -4.93 -8.83 -22.81
N ASP A 152 -5.46 -9.93 -23.32
CA ASP A 152 -6.87 -10.27 -23.21
C ASP A 152 -7.21 -10.91 -21.84
N MET A 153 -8.47 -11.32 -21.68
CA MET A 153 -8.94 -11.94 -20.43
C MET A 153 -8.24 -13.27 -20.11
N GLU A 154 -7.94 -14.10 -21.11
CA GLU A 154 -7.37 -15.43 -20.91
C GLU A 154 -5.86 -15.37 -20.66
N ALA A 155 -5.13 -14.55 -21.41
CA ALA A 155 -3.73 -14.22 -21.16
C ALA A 155 -3.56 -13.66 -19.74
N LYS A 156 -4.42 -12.72 -19.32
CA LYS A 156 -4.41 -12.20 -17.96
C LYS A 156 -4.61 -13.30 -16.92
N LYS A 157 -5.66 -14.14 -17.05
CA LYS A 157 -5.92 -15.22 -16.09
C LYS A 157 -4.74 -16.18 -15.93
N ARG A 158 -4.01 -16.44 -17.02
CA ARG A 158 -2.80 -17.29 -17.01
C ARG A 158 -1.60 -16.59 -16.37
N ASN A 159 -1.31 -15.37 -16.80
CA ASN A 159 -0.01 -14.74 -16.58
C ASN A 159 0.04 -13.76 -15.40
N LEU A 160 -1.11 -13.36 -14.83
CA LEU A 160 -1.17 -12.46 -13.67
C LEU A 160 -0.43 -13.01 -12.43
N TYR A 161 -0.26 -14.33 -12.34
CA TYR A 161 0.55 -14.96 -11.30
C TYR A 161 2.03 -14.48 -11.31
N HIS A 162 2.56 -14.04 -12.45
CA HIS A 162 3.94 -13.56 -12.56
C HIS A 162 4.10 -12.07 -12.20
N VAL A 163 3.03 -11.46 -11.70
CA VAL A 163 2.94 -10.04 -11.35
C VAL A 163 2.62 -9.90 -9.86
N MET A 164 3.18 -8.87 -9.22
CA MET A 164 2.83 -8.46 -7.85
C MET A 164 2.66 -6.95 -7.79
N ASP A 165 1.73 -6.48 -6.94
CA ASP A 165 1.55 -5.06 -6.69
C ASP A 165 2.32 -4.64 -5.43
N ALA A 166 3.12 -3.58 -5.55
CA ALA A 166 3.67 -2.88 -4.40
C ALA A 166 2.56 -2.07 -3.72
N TYR A 167 1.81 -2.71 -2.82
CA TYR A 167 0.65 -2.10 -2.16
C TYR A 167 1.03 -1.06 -1.10
N VAL A 168 2.28 -1.08 -0.65
CA VAL A 168 2.90 -0.05 0.18
C VAL A 168 4.36 0.04 -0.19
N LEU A 169 4.87 1.26 -0.33
CA LEU A 169 6.26 1.53 -0.65
C LEU A 169 6.61 2.94 -0.21
N GLY A 170 7.64 3.09 0.62
CA GLY A 170 8.08 4.41 1.05
C GLY A 170 9.24 4.36 2.03
N ALA A 171 9.95 5.49 2.11
CA ALA A 171 10.94 5.72 3.15
C ALA A 171 10.30 6.39 4.37
N VAL A 172 10.88 6.13 5.55
CA VAL A 172 10.52 6.83 6.79
C VAL A 172 11.45 8.04 6.99
N PRO A 173 11.02 9.08 7.72
CA PRO A 173 11.93 10.13 8.16
C PRO A 173 13.08 9.57 9.02
N PRO A 174 14.26 10.19 9.01
CA PRO A 174 14.65 11.34 8.18
C PRO A 174 14.97 10.94 6.72
N TYR A 175 15.15 9.65 6.41
CA TYR A 175 15.53 9.19 5.06
C TYR A 175 14.57 9.61 3.94
N SER A 176 13.29 9.82 4.25
CA SER A 176 12.30 10.31 3.29
C SER A 176 12.66 11.70 2.72
N SER A 177 13.27 12.58 3.51
CA SER A 177 13.70 13.92 3.05
C SER A 177 14.93 13.85 2.11
N LEU A 178 15.71 12.76 2.24
CA LEU A 178 16.85 12.39 1.42
C LEU A 178 16.48 11.60 0.15
N LEU A 179 15.20 11.62 -0.25
CA LEU A 179 14.67 10.94 -1.43
C LEU A 179 14.78 9.40 -1.38
N CYS A 180 14.99 8.79 -0.21
CA CYS A 180 15.09 7.34 -0.10
C CYS A 180 13.81 6.61 -0.52
N GLY A 181 12.67 7.29 -0.72
CA GLY A 181 11.51 6.68 -1.41
C GLY A 181 11.88 6.11 -2.79
N LYS A 182 12.77 6.76 -3.54
CA LYS A 182 13.30 6.26 -4.82
C LYS A 182 14.22 5.05 -4.62
N LEU A 183 15.04 5.07 -3.57
CA LEU A 183 15.85 3.91 -3.18
C LEU A 183 14.95 2.71 -2.92
N ILE A 184 13.90 2.84 -2.11
CA ILE A 184 12.95 1.74 -1.85
C ILE A 184 12.31 1.24 -3.16
N ALA A 185 11.94 2.16 -4.07
CA ALA A 185 11.39 1.81 -5.38
C ALA A 185 12.38 1.03 -6.26
N MET A 186 13.66 1.38 -6.24
CA MET A 186 14.71 0.63 -6.93
C MET A 186 14.93 -0.74 -6.27
N LEU A 187 15.09 -0.77 -4.95
CA LEU A 187 15.35 -1.99 -4.18
C LEU A 187 14.24 -3.03 -4.31
N ALA A 188 12.98 -2.61 -4.52
CA ALA A 188 11.89 -3.51 -4.84
C ALA A 188 12.15 -4.35 -6.11
N CYS A 189 12.96 -3.85 -7.05
CA CYS A 189 13.30 -4.51 -8.31
C CYS A 189 14.49 -5.49 -8.21
N SER A 190 15.10 -5.61 -7.02
CA SER A 190 16.37 -6.32 -6.81
C SER A 190 16.27 -7.85 -6.97
N ASN A 191 17.44 -8.47 -7.16
CA ASN A 191 17.62 -9.91 -7.19
C ASN A 191 17.10 -10.58 -5.90
N GLU A 192 17.33 -9.94 -4.76
CA GLU A 192 16.98 -10.39 -3.42
C GLU A 192 15.47 -10.51 -3.27
N VAL A 193 14.72 -9.54 -3.79
CA VAL A 193 13.25 -9.58 -3.80
C VAL A 193 12.73 -10.70 -4.69
N ARG A 194 13.29 -10.86 -5.90
CA ARG A 194 12.91 -11.97 -6.79
C ARG A 194 13.24 -13.33 -6.18
N SER A 195 14.37 -13.43 -5.48
CA SER A 195 14.80 -14.64 -4.78
C SER A 195 13.87 -14.97 -3.62
N ALA A 196 13.49 -13.97 -2.81
CA ALA A 196 12.51 -14.13 -1.74
C ALA A 196 11.14 -14.59 -2.27
N PHE A 197 10.67 -14.01 -3.39
CA PHE A 197 9.46 -14.45 -4.06
C PHE A 197 9.54 -15.90 -4.53
N ARG A 198 10.64 -16.26 -5.23
CA ARG A 198 10.87 -17.62 -5.71
C ARG A 198 10.89 -18.61 -4.54
N LYS A 199 11.64 -18.32 -3.47
CA LYS A 199 11.73 -19.19 -2.29
C LYS A 199 10.37 -19.40 -1.64
N LYS A 200 9.55 -18.35 -1.53
CA LYS A 200 8.24 -18.43 -0.89
C LYS A 200 7.20 -19.20 -1.69
N TYR A 201 7.24 -19.10 -3.03
CA TYR A 201 6.19 -19.63 -3.90
C TYR A 201 6.61 -20.80 -4.78
N ALA A 202 7.84 -21.31 -4.63
CA ALA A 202 8.28 -22.54 -5.29
C ALA A 202 7.40 -23.72 -4.88
N GLY A 203 7.02 -24.55 -5.85
CA GLY A 203 6.20 -25.75 -5.62
C GLY A 203 4.75 -25.49 -5.17
N SER A 204 4.32 -24.23 -5.06
CA SER A 204 2.96 -23.90 -4.64
C SER A 204 1.95 -24.21 -5.75
N LYS A 205 0.92 -25.00 -5.43
CA LYS A 205 -0.24 -25.21 -6.31
C LYS A 205 -1.23 -24.07 -6.15
N SER A 206 -1.79 -23.59 -7.27
CA SER A 206 -2.88 -22.63 -7.23
C SER A 206 -4.11 -23.25 -6.56
N PHE A 207 -4.74 -22.52 -5.63
CA PHE A 207 -5.87 -23.06 -4.85
C PHE A 207 -7.05 -23.52 -5.73
N ILE A 208 -7.33 -22.77 -6.81
CA ILE A 208 -8.49 -23.01 -7.67
C ILE A 208 -8.19 -24.04 -8.76
N ARG A 209 -7.07 -23.89 -9.48
CA ARG A 209 -6.76 -24.75 -10.63
C ARG A 209 -5.89 -25.96 -10.29
N GLN A 210 -5.35 -26.02 -9.07
CA GLN A 210 -4.40 -27.04 -8.63
C GLN A 210 -3.13 -27.15 -9.52
N GLU A 211 -2.88 -26.15 -10.36
CA GLU A 211 -1.70 -26.04 -11.22
C GLU A 211 -0.47 -25.60 -10.42
N SER A 212 0.67 -26.26 -10.66
CA SER A 212 1.99 -25.79 -10.24
C SER A 212 2.53 -24.79 -11.25
N ARG A 213 3.00 -23.63 -10.78
CA ARG A 213 3.56 -22.58 -11.64
C ARG A 213 4.98 -22.27 -11.21
N LYS A 214 5.88 -22.09 -12.18
CA LYS A 214 7.25 -21.64 -11.88
C LYS A 214 7.17 -20.21 -11.33
N PRO A 215 7.70 -19.90 -10.13
CA PRO A 215 7.51 -18.61 -9.47
C PRO A 215 8.45 -17.54 -10.06
N TYR A 216 8.20 -17.16 -11.31
CA TYR A 216 8.88 -16.05 -11.97
C TYR A 216 8.17 -14.74 -11.64
N LEU A 217 8.82 -13.87 -10.86
CA LEU A 217 8.37 -12.50 -10.63
C LEU A 217 8.86 -11.62 -11.79
N ALA A 218 8.02 -11.44 -12.81
CA ALA A 218 8.39 -10.76 -14.05
C ALA A 218 8.11 -9.24 -14.02
N LEU A 219 7.10 -8.81 -13.28
CA LEU A 219 6.64 -7.43 -13.26
C LEU A 219 6.17 -7.04 -11.86
N LEU A 220 6.56 -5.85 -11.41
CA LEU A 220 5.89 -5.18 -10.31
C LEU A 220 4.98 -4.10 -10.86
N THR A 221 3.84 -3.88 -10.22
CA THR A 221 3.03 -2.68 -10.45
C THR A 221 2.77 -1.92 -9.17
N THR A 222 2.43 -0.65 -9.26
CA THR A 222 1.98 0.13 -8.12
C THR A 222 1.03 1.21 -8.59
N THR A 223 0.18 1.66 -7.67
CA THR A 223 -0.57 2.90 -7.85
C THR A 223 0.03 3.97 -6.95
N SER A 224 0.03 5.20 -7.44
CA SER A 224 0.34 6.38 -6.63
C SER A 224 -0.67 6.55 -5.49
N ALA A 225 -0.24 7.16 -4.38
CA ALA A 225 -1.12 7.43 -3.25
C ALA A 225 -2.10 8.58 -3.56
N LEU A 226 -1.56 9.76 -3.88
CA LEU A 226 -2.28 11.04 -3.94
C LEU A 226 -2.22 11.64 -5.36
N GLY A 227 -2.67 10.89 -6.37
CA GLY A 227 -2.72 11.36 -7.77
C GLY A 227 -1.41 11.12 -8.54
N ARG A 228 -0.57 12.15 -8.77
CA ARG A 228 0.75 11.98 -9.40
C ARG A 228 1.84 11.74 -8.35
N SER A 229 2.73 10.78 -8.60
CA SER A 229 3.81 10.42 -7.65
C SER A 229 5.18 10.86 -8.14
N SER A 230 5.91 11.65 -7.35
CA SER A 230 7.31 12.01 -7.65
C SER A 230 8.31 10.90 -7.33
N ILE A 231 7.88 9.88 -6.56
CA ILE A 231 8.75 8.76 -6.17
C ILE A 231 9.12 7.93 -7.39
N TYR A 232 8.13 7.47 -8.15
CA TYR A 232 8.33 6.57 -9.29
C TYR A 232 8.75 7.29 -10.57
N ASN A 233 8.48 8.60 -10.63
CA ASN A 233 8.81 9.41 -11.79
C ASN A 233 10.32 9.66 -11.89
N ARG A 234 10.86 9.49 -13.11
CA ARG A 234 12.26 9.78 -13.46
C ARG A 234 13.29 9.02 -12.61
N ILE A 235 12.98 7.79 -12.18
CA ILE A 235 14.01 6.87 -11.66
C ILE A 235 14.76 6.31 -12.88
N ARG A 236 15.66 7.12 -13.43
CA ARG A 236 16.50 6.80 -14.59
C ARG A 236 17.97 6.87 -14.21
N VAL A 237 18.67 5.75 -14.29
CA VAL A 237 20.10 5.63 -13.99
C VAL A 237 20.73 4.64 -14.96
N ASN A 238 21.85 5.02 -15.59
CA ASN A 238 22.64 4.19 -16.50
C ASN A 238 21.79 3.53 -17.61
N GLY A 239 20.92 4.31 -18.26
CA GLY A 239 20.06 3.83 -19.35
C GLY A 239 18.83 3.02 -18.92
N TYR A 240 18.69 2.67 -17.63
CA TYR A 240 17.52 1.94 -17.14
C TYR A 240 16.44 2.89 -16.63
N SER A 241 15.18 2.62 -17.00
CA SER A 241 13.99 3.20 -16.37
C SER A 241 13.35 2.15 -15.48
N TYR A 242 13.48 2.30 -14.16
CA TYR A 242 13.01 1.27 -13.21
C TYR A 242 11.49 1.23 -13.09
N TRP A 243 10.83 2.40 -13.22
CA TRP A 243 9.38 2.52 -13.15
C TRP A 243 8.88 3.39 -14.30
N THR A 244 7.81 2.95 -14.95
CA THR A 244 7.19 3.63 -16.09
C THR A 244 5.71 3.85 -15.83
N SER A 245 5.22 5.08 -16.05
CA SER A 245 3.80 5.42 -15.96
C SER A 245 3.07 4.87 -17.19
N VAL A 246 1.93 4.20 -16.98
CA VAL A 246 1.14 3.57 -18.05
C VAL A 246 -0.32 4.02 -18.10
N GLY A 247 -0.69 4.98 -17.25
CA GLY A 247 -2.04 5.55 -17.23
C GLY A 247 -2.55 5.80 -15.81
N PHE A 248 -3.87 5.88 -15.68
CA PHE A 248 -4.54 6.22 -14.43
C PHE A 248 -5.69 5.26 -14.14
N THR A 249 -5.94 5.00 -12.87
CA THR A 249 -7.19 4.35 -12.44
C THR A 249 -8.39 5.30 -12.64
N GLN A 250 -9.59 4.74 -12.63
CA GLN A 250 -10.84 5.52 -12.62
C GLN A 250 -11.25 6.00 -11.21
N GLY A 251 -10.54 5.57 -10.17
CA GLY A 251 -10.91 5.87 -8.78
C GLY A 251 -12.17 5.13 -8.34
N SER A 252 -12.14 3.80 -8.39
CA SER A 252 -13.20 2.95 -7.84
C SER A 252 -12.72 2.23 -6.59
N GLY A 253 -13.54 2.17 -5.54
CA GLY A 253 -13.20 1.52 -4.29
C GLY A 253 -14.31 1.64 -3.23
N GLU A 254 -14.04 1.14 -2.04
CA GLU A 254 -14.99 1.10 -0.92
C GLU A 254 -14.55 1.87 0.33
N PHE A 255 -13.37 2.50 0.29
CA PHE A 255 -12.77 3.10 1.48
C PHE A 255 -13.60 4.25 2.05
N HIS A 256 -14.32 5.00 1.20
CA HIS A 256 -15.20 6.09 1.60
C HIS A 256 -16.50 5.62 2.29
N PHE A 257 -16.72 4.31 2.38
CA PHE A 257 -17.77 3.72 3.23
C PHE A 257 -17.22 3.16 4.55
N SER A 258 -15.89 3.16 4.75
CA SER A 258 -15.23 2.48 5.88
C SER A 258 -15.25 3.27 7.19
N ASN A 259 -16.01 4.38 7.25
CA ASN A 259 -16.11 5.32 8.38
C ASN A 259 -17.30 5.03 9.32
N GLY A 260 -17.62 3.75 9.53
CA GLY A 260 -18.71 3.33 10.44
C GLY A 260 -20.08 3.14 9.78
N VAL A 261 -20.29 3.63 8.55
CA VAL A 261 -21.50 3.30 7.79
C VAL A 261 -21.47 1.86 7.22
N TYR A 262 -20.28 1.29 7.01
CA TYR A 262 -20.14 -0.05 6.46
C TYR A 262 -20.81 -1.14 7.31
N GLU A 263 -20.74 -1.08 8.64
CA GLU A 263 -21.37 -2.09 9.50
C GLU A 263 -22.91 -2.02 9.41
N GLN A 264 -23.46 -0.81 9.28
CA GLN A 264 -24.89 -0.61 9.02
C GLN A 264 -25.30 -1.14 7.64
N ILE A 265 -24.52 -0.82 6.61
CA ILE A 265 -24.68 -1.36 5.24
C ILE A 265 -24.68 -2.89 5.27
N ARG A 266 -23.71 -3.47 5.99
CA ARG A 266 -23.54 -4.92 6.09
C ARG A 266 -24.72 -5.57 6.79
N ALA A 267 -25.10 -5.09 7.97
CA ALA A 267 -26.23 -5.63 8.73
C ALA A 267 -27.53 -5.59 7.92
N TYR A 268 -27.80 -4.48 7.23
CA TYR A 268 -28.96 -4.34 6.36
C TYR A 268 -28.95 -5.33 5.19
N VAL A 269 -27.79 -5.49 4.53
CA VAL A 269 -27.65 -6.37 3.35
C VAL A 269 -27.71 -7.85 3.74
N GLU A 270 -27.15 -8.23 4.89
CA GLU A 270 -27.25 -9.59 5.41
C GLU A 270 -28.69 -9.99 5.74
N GLU A 271 -29.53 -9.04 6.16
CA GLU A 271 -30.95 -9.27 6.43
C GLU A 271 -31.81 -9.29 5.15
N TYR A 272 -31.68 -8.26 4.30
CA TYR A 272 -32.67 -7.99 3.25
C TYR A 272 -32.22 -8.34 1.82
N CYS A 273 -30.98 -8.76 1.61
CA CYS A 273 -30.44 -9.02 0.27
C CYS A 273 -29.90 -10.44 0.13
N LYS A 274 -29.99 -10.99 -1.09
CA LYS A 274 -29.39 -12.29 -1.44
C LYS A 274 -27.97 -12.12 -1.98
N PRO A 275 -26.98 -12.92 -1.55
CA PRO A 275 -25.66 -12.96 -2.16
C PRO A 275 -25.69 -13.32 -3.65
N SER A 276 -24.74 -12.80 -4.42
CA SER A 276 -24.47 -13.22 -5.80
C SER A 276 -23.76 -14.57 -5.82
N ALA A 277 -23.98 -15.34 -6.89
CA ALA A 277 -23.27 -16.60 -7.12
C ALA A 277 -21.76 -16.43 -7.08
N LYS A 278 -21.07 -17.39 -6.44
CA LYS A 278 -19.61 -17.41 -6.30
C LYS A 278 -19.07 -18.83 -6.33
N ASN A 279 -17.77 -18.96 -6.59
CA ASN A 279 -17.11 -20.26 -6.57
C ASN A 279 -17.24 -20.87 -5.16
N ALA A 280 -17.62 -22.15 -5.07
CA ALA A 280 -17.83 -22.86 -3.81
C ALA A 280 -16.61 -22.81 -2.87
N ALA A 281 -15.40 -22.74 -3.43
CA ALA A 281 -14.15 -22.64 -2.67
C ALA A 281 -13.96 -21.28 -1.95
N TRP A 282 -14.83 -20.29 -2.20
CA TRP A 282 -14.79 -18.96 -1.55
C TRP A 282 -15.82 -18.82 -0.40
N GLY A 283 -16.33 -19.93 0.11
CA GLY A 283 -17.21 -20.02 1.27
C GLY A 283 -18.66 -19.63 0.97
N ASN A 284 -19.41 -19.22 2.01
CA ASN A 284 -20.81 -18.80 1.91
C ASN A 284 -20.97 -17.27 2.07
N GLY A 285 -22.12 -16.71 1.69
CA GLY A 285 -22.41 -15.27 1.79
C GLY A 285 -21.87 -14.41 0.64
N PHE A 286 -21.90 -13.08 0.81
CA PHE A 286 -21.47 -12.11 -0.21
C PHE A 286 -20.01 -12.30 -0.65
N ARG A 287 -19.69 -12.02 -1.92
CA ARG A 287 -18.34 -12.27 -2.46
C ARG A 287 -17.28 -11.36 -1.89
N ASN A 288 -17.61 -10.08 -1.70
CA ASN A 288 -16.69 -9.04 -1.26
C ASN A 288 -17.45 -7.78 -0.83
N LYS A 289 -16.73 -6.84 -0.20
CA LYS A 289 -17.30 -5.55 0.26
C LYS A 289 -17.98 -4.75 -0.84
N ARG A 290 -17.44 -4.78 -2.07
CA ARG A 290 -18.01 -4.06 -3.22
C ARG A 290 -19.39 -4.60 -3.58
N GLU A 291 -19.60 -5.91 -3.51
CA GLU A 291 -20.92 -6.50 -3.72
C GLU A 291 -21.91 -6.04 -2.64
N VAL A 292 -21.52 -6.10 -1.37
CA VAL A 292 -22.35 -5.66 -0.24
C VAL A 292 -22.80 -4.22 -0.45
N ILE A 293 -21.86 -3.31 -0.73
CA ILE A 293 -22.16 -1.88 -0.94
C ILE A 293 -23.08 -1.69 -2.16
N ARG A 294 -22.79 -2.30 -3.31
CA ARG A 294 -23.63 -2.11 -4.51
C ARG A 294 -25.07 -2.60 -4.30
N LYS A 295 -25.24 -3.73 -3.61
CA LYS A 295 -26.57 -4.26 -3.28
C LYS A 295 -27.33 -3.33 -2.33
N CYS A 296 -26.67 -2.85 -1.27
CA CYS A 296 -27.26 -1.85 -0.37
C CYS A 296 -27.68 -0.58 -1.12
N LEU A 297 -26.80 -0.02 -1.95
CA LEU A 297 -27.10 1.21 -2.69
C LEU A 297 -28.34 1.03 -3.56
N ALA A 298 -28.39 -0.06 -4.33
CA ALA A 298 -29.55 -0.37 -5.16
C ALA A 298 -30.83 -0.55 -4.33
N SER A 299 -30.78 -1.28 -3.20
CA SER A 299 -31.97 -1.57 -2.39
C SER A 299 -32.55 -0.33 -1.70
N VAL A 300 -31.72 0.66 -1.35
CA VAL A 300 -32.16 1.91 -0.70
C VAL A 300 -32.41 3.06 -1.70
N GLY A 301 -32.44 2.75 -3.01
CA GLY A 301 -32.70 3.74 -4.06
C GLY A 301 -31.58 4.77 -4.25
N LEU A 302 -30.32 4.35 -4.07
CA LEU A 302 -29.13 5.12 -4.41
C LEU A 302 -28.42 4.51 -5.62
N SER A 303 -27.73 5.35 -6.40
CA SER A 303 -26.96 4.86 -7.54
C SER A 303 -25.80 3.97 -7.07
N ALA A 304 -25.63 2.83 -7.75
CA ALA A 304 -24.49 1.95 -7.54
C ALA A 304 -23.15 2.60 -7.93
N ASP A 305 -23.18 3.72 -8.67
CA ASP A 305 -21.98 4.46 -9.10
C ASP A 305 -21.36 5.28 -7.97
N LEU A 306 -22.00 5.39 -6.81
CA LEU A 306 -21.38 5.98 -5.62
C LEU A 306 -20.14 5.20 -5.15
N ILE A 307 -19.84 4.02 -5.69
CA ILE A 307 -18.56 3.31 -5.49
C ILE A 307 -17.37 3.96 -6.23
N TYR A 308 -17.64 4.82 -7.22
CA TYR A 308 -16.62 5.55 -7.96
C TYR A 308 -16.38 6.88 -7.26
N HIS A 309 -15.35 6.90 -6.41
CA HIS A 309 -14.93 8.10 -5.67
C HIS A 309 -14.13 9.09 -6.55
N GLY A 310 -13.77 8.73 -7.78
CA GLY A 310 -13.16 9.64 -8.76
C GLY A 310 -11.69 10.02 -8.49
N ILE A 311 -11.07 9.52 -7.41
CA ILE A 311 -9.65 9.75 -7.13
C ILE A 311 -8.81 8.88 -8.08
N ARG A 312 -8.37 9.48 -9.18
CA ARG A 312 -7.53 8.83 -10.20
C ARG A 312 -6.10 8.71 -9.70
N ARG A 313 -5.60 7.48 -9.61
CA ARG A 313 -4.22 7.18 -9.21
C ARG A 313 -3.42 6.79 -10.43
N GLU A 314 -2.30 7.45 -10.63
CA GLU A 314 -1.31 7.07 -11.65
C GLU A 314 -0.80 5.66 -11.40
N ILE A 315 -0.72 4.86 -12.47
CA ILE A 315 -0.30 3.46 -12.47
C ILE A 315 1.12 3.39 -13.00
N PHE A 316 1.99 2.74 -12.24
CA PHE A 316 3.37 2.49 -12.63
C PHE A 316 3.66 1.00 -12.70
N ILE A 317 4.58 0.65 -13.59
CA ILE A 317 5.06 -0.71 -13.79
C ILE A 317 6.59 -0.75 -13.74
N ALA A 318 7.14 -1.87 -13.29
CA ALA A 318 8.57 -2.14 -13.24
C ALA A 318 8.85 -3.55 -13.78
N PRO A 319 9.20 -3.68 -15.08
CA PRO A 319 9.64 -4.94 -15.66
C PRO A 319 10.97 -5.36 -15.01
N LEU A 320 11.06 -6.60 -14.53
CA LEU A 320 12.25 -7.07 -13.80
C LEU A 320 13.25 -7.80 -14.70
N GLY A 321 13.05 -7.77 -16.01
CA GLY A 321 13.90 -8.43 -16.99
C GLY A 321 13.76 -7.86 -18.40
N LYS A 322 14.78 -8.11 -19.24
CA LYS A 322 14.82 -7.69 -20.65
C LYS A 322 13.63 -8.26 -21.44
N ASP A 323 13.31 -9.53 -21.19
CA ASP A 323 12.19 -10.23 -21.83
C ASP A 323 10.94 -10.31 -20.96
N ALA A 324 10.84 -9.52 -19.88
CA ALA A 324 9.70 -9.62 -18.96
C ALA A 324 8.35 -9.44 -19.67
N LEU A 325 8.26 -8.48 -20.60
CA LEU A 325 7.05 -8.23 -21.37
C LEU A 325 6.74 -9.38 -22.35
N ARG A 326 7.75 -9.84 -23.10
CA ARG A 326 7.64 -10.98 -24.03
C ARG A 326 7.20 -12.25 -23.31
N PHE A 327 7.77 -12.52 -22.13
CA PHE A 327 7.38 -13.62 -21.27
C PHE A 327 5.92 -13.50 -20.82
N LEU A 328 5.48 -12.32 -20.38
CA LEU A 328 4.10 -12.09 -19.96
C LEU A 328 3.11 -12.21 -21.12
N ARG A 329 3.54 -11.97 -22.37
CA ARG A 329 2.74 -12.21 -23.58
C ARG A 329 2.75 -13.67 -24.04
N GLY A 330 3.59 -14.52 -23.45
CA GLY A 330 3.74 -15.92 -23.84
C GLY A 330 4.65 -16.13 -25.05
N GLU A 331 5.39 -15.11 -25.49
CA GLU A 331 6.32 -15.19 -26.63
C GLU A 331 7.61 -15.95 -26.28
N VAL A 332 7.95 -16.01 -24.99
CA VAL A 332 9.09 -16.80 -24.48
C VAL A 332 8.66 -17.59 -23.24
N SER A 333 9.27 -18.76 -23.03
CA SER A 333 8.90 -19.68 -21.94
C SER A 333 9.50 -19.31 -20.57
N ARG A 334 10.53 -18.45 -20.55
CA ARG A 334 11.22 -18.00 -19.33
C ARG A 334 11.70 -16.55 -19.51
N PRO A 335 11.54 -15.68 -18.50
CA PRO A 335 12.07 -14.33 -18.57
C PRO A 335 13.60 -14.30 -18.37
N CYS A 336 14.29 -13.46 -19.13
CA CYS A 336 15.67 -13.05 -18.87
C CYS A 336 15.67 -11.86 -17.91
N PHE A 337 16.00 -12.09 -16.63
CA PHE A 337 15.97 -11.06 -15.59
C PHE A 337 17.18 -10.12 -15.64
N PHE A 338 16.99 -8.88 -15.17
CA PHE A 338 18.11 -7.98 -14.93
C PHE A 338 18.90 -8.42 -13.70
N ASP A 339 20.22 -8.36 -13.76
CA ASP A 339 21.07 -8.58 -12.61
C ASP A 339 21.24 -7.27 -11.82
N TRP A 340 20.40 -7.10 -10.81
CA TRP A 340 20.32 -5.90 -9.98
C TRP A 340 20.42 -6.29 -8.51
N SER A 341 21.63 -6.34 -7.97
CA SER A 341 21.84 -6.57 -6.54
C SER A 341 21.40 -5.35 -5.72
N VAL A 342 21.08 -5.55 -4.44
CA VAL A 342 20.83 -4.45 -3.50
C VAL A 342 22.04 -3.51 -3.44
N ALA A 343 23.25 -4.06 -3.45
CA ALA A 343 24.49 -3.28 -3.41
C ALA A 343 24.61 -2.34 -4.62
N ASP A 344 24.41 -2.87 -5.83
CA ASP A 344 24.51 -2.08 -7.07
C ASP A 344 23.44 -1.00 -7.15
N LEU A 345 22.19 -1.34 -6.82
CA LEU A 345 21.08 -0.39 -6.82
C LEU A 345 21.28 0.71 -5.77
N SER A 346 21.78 0.34 -4.60
CA SER A 346 22.09 1.29 -3.53
C SER A 346 23.17 2.26 -3.98
N ARG A 347 24.31 1.76 -4.45
CA ARG A 347 25.41 2.59 -4.95
C ARG A 347 24.95 3.58 -6.03
N ARG A 348 24.22 3.09 -7.03
CA ARG A 348 23.63 3.93 -8.11
C ARG A 348 22.72 5.03 -7.55
N PHE A 349 21.91 4.72 -6.54
CA PHE A 349 21.03 5.71 -5.91
C PHE A 349 21.82 6.75 -5.11
N LEU A 350 22.81 6.31 -4.34
CA LEU A 350 23.65 7.17 -3.50
C LEU A 350 24.37 8.22 -4.33
N GLU A 351 25.11 7.76 -5.35
CA GLU A 351 25.86 8.59 -6.30
C GLU A 351 24.93 9.56 -7.05
N ARG A 352 23.77 9.07 -7.53
CA ARG A 352 22.91 9.86 -8.41
C ARG A 352 22.11 10.93 -7.69
N TRP A 353 21.66 10.66 -6.47
CA TRP A 353 20.67 11.49 -5.77
C TRP A 353 21.02 11.79 -4.32
N LEU A 354 21.41 10.81 -3.52
CA LEU A 354 21.48 10.99 -2.06
C LEU A 354 22.53 12.03 -1.67
N LEU A 355 23.76 11.89 -2.13
CA LEU A 355 24.88 12.71 -1.67
C LEU A 355 24.64 14.20 -1.96
N SER A 356 24.31 14.52 -3.21
CA SER A 356 23.98 15.90 -3.61
C SER A 356 22.68 16.42 -2.97
N ARG A 357 21.74 15.54 -2.56
CA ARG A 357 20.54 15.94 -1.83
C ARG A 357 20.88 16.29 -0.39
N ALA A 358 21.69 15.48 0.28
CA ALA A 358 22.09 15.68 1.65
C ALA A 358 22.91 16.97 1.84
N GLN A 359 23.79 17.28 0.88
CA GLN A 359 24.56 18.54 0.88
C GLN A 359 23.65 19.77 0.71
N ARG A 360 22.68 19.72 -0.21
CA ARG A 360 21.78 20.86 -0.49
C ARG A 360 20.69 21.06 0.55
N PHE A 361 20.31 20.00 1.27
CA PHE A 361 19.19 20.01 2.21
C PHE A 361 19.61 19.39 3.56
N PRO A 362 20.47 20.04 4.35
CA PRO A 362 21.01 19.46 5.59
C PRO A 362 20.00 19.37 6.73
N GLN A 363 18.79 19.94 6.60
CA GLN A 363 17.75 20.00 7.64
C GLN A 363 17.25 18.61 8.08
N TYR A 364 17.56 17.54 7.34
CA TYR A 364 17.28 16.19 7.80
C TYR A 364 17.96 15.88 9.13
N LYS A 365 19.07 16.57 9.46
CA LYS A 365 19.84 16.41 10.70
C LYS A 365 19.05 16.82 11.94
N ASP A 366 18.10 17.73 11.79
CA ASP A 366 17.30 18.27 12.89
C ASP A 366 16.15 17.34 13.30
N TYR A 367 15.85 16.33 12.48
CA TYR A 367 14.74 15.42 12.72
C TYR A 367 14.94 14.64 14.02
N SER A 368 13.98 14.73 14.93
CA SER A 368 13.93 13.93 16.13
C SER A 368 13.06 12.70 15.92
N ARG A 369 13.55 11.51 16.28
CA ARG A 369 12.72 10.29 16.20
C ARG A 369 11.44 10.40 17.02
N LYS A 370 11.40 11.28 18.04
CA LYS A 370 10.20 11.53 18.86
C LYS A 370 9.03 12.08 18.03
N GLU A 371 9.30 12.79 16.93
CA GLU A 371 8.29 13.27 15.99
C GLU A 371 7.59 12.11 15.26
N TYR A 372 8.15 10.91 15.28
CA TYR A 372 7.55 9.71 14.73
C TYR A 372 6.56 9.02 15.69
N ARG A 373 6.25 9.59 16.86
CA ARG A 373 5.21 9.01 17.73
C ARG A 373 3.82 9.21 17.17
N LEU A 374 2.99 8.17 17.27
CA LEU A 374 1.56 8.23 17.00
C LEU A 374 0.78 8.49 18.28
N TRP A 375 1.26 7.97 19.41
CA TRP A 375 0.57 8.07 20.69
C TRP A 375 1.35 8.94 21.67
N PRO A 376 0.73 9.99 22.25
CA PRO A 376 1.34 10.75 23.34
C PRO A 376 1.69 9.82 24.50
N ARG A 377 2.83 10.07 25.15
CA ARG A 377 3.11 9.41 26.43
C ARG A 377 2.05 9.84 27.44
N LYS A 378 1.41 8.88 28.11
CA LYS A 378 0.70 9.17 29.35
C LYS A 378 1.74 9.75 30.30
N GLN A 379 1.66 11.05 30.59
CA GLN A 379 2.44 11.60 31.70
C GLN A 379 2.02 10.79 32.94
N GLY A 380 2.99 10.19 33.61
CA GLY A 380 2.72 9.52 34.88
C GLY A 380 2.10 10.55 35.79
N ILE A 381 0.88 10.31 36.25
CA ILE A 381 0.32 11.03 37.39
C ILE A 381 1.29 10.72 38.53
N ASN A 382 2.15 11.68 38.87
CA ASN A 382 2.87 11.67 40.13
C ASN A 382 1.81 11.63 41.22
N LYS A 383 1.50 10.44 41.73
CA LYS A 383 0.79 10.34 43.00
C LYS A 383 1.65 11.10 44.02
N PRO A 384 1.14 12.15 44.69
CA PRO A 384 1.90 12.80 45.73
C PRO A 384 2.27 11.73 46.76
N LYS A 385 3.56 11.64 47.09
CA LYS A 385 4.03 10.83 48.21
C LYS A 385 3.23 11.28 49.43
N GLY A 386 2.35 10.42 49.93
CA GLY A 386 1.70 10.63 51.21
C GLY A 386 2.78 10.87 52.26
N ARG A 387 2.69 12.00 52.95
CA ARG A 387 3.43 12.23 54.19
C ARG A 387 2.89 11.20 55.19
N ASN A 388 3.75 10.29 55.64
CA ASN A 388 3.51 9.57 56.88
C ASN A 388 3.65 10.59 58.01
N THR A 389 2.54 10.91 58.65
CA THR A 389 2.49 11.38 60.05
C THR A 389 2.41 10.18 60.96
#